data_AF-L1L8E9-F1
#
_entry.id   AF-L1L8E9-F1
#
_cell.length_a   1.000
_cell.length_b   1.000
_cell.length_c   1.000
_cell.angle_alpha   90.00
_cell.angle_beta   90.00
_cell.angle_gamma   90.00
#
_symmetry.space_group_name_H-M   'P 1'
#
loop_
_entity.id
_entity.type
_entity.pdbx_description
1 polymer ?
#
loop_
_entity_poly.entity_id
_entity_poly.type
_entity_poly.pdbx_seq_one_letter_code
_entity_poly.pdbx_strand_id
1 'polypeptide(L)'
;MGAEDEVSPSGGPLRLLPWVGAEGKPCYLIADDDGGPVSRLADATESIQLGMGAELLVHARAILPEAPHGELRFLAERLSEALGDALRVAESRGQRLKRHLS
;
A
#
# COMPACT_ATOMS: atom_id res chain seq x y z
N MET A 1 -2.16 28.06 -39.35
CA MET A 1 -2.15 26.69 -39.90
C MET A 1 -0.94 26.01 -39.27
N GLY A 2 -1.03 25.56 -38.02
CA GLY A 2 -1.68 24.32 -37.57
C GLY A 2 -0.60 23.22 -37.61
N ALA A 3 -0.23 22.51 -36.55
CA ALA A 3 -0.67 22.48 -35.17
C ALA A 3 0.58 22.31 -34.29
N GLU A 4 0.59 22.96 -33.14
CA GLU A 4 1.48 22.56 -32.06
C GLU A 4 0.95 21.20 -31.61
N ASP A 5 1.77 20.15 -31.73
CA ASP A 5 1.48 18.83 -31.17
C ASP A 5 1.42 18.99 -29.64
N GLU A 6 0.24 19.38 -29.17
CA GLU A 6 -0.15 19.34 -27.77
C GLU A 6 -0.24 17.86 -27.41
N VAL A 7 0.89 17.29 -26.98
CA VAL A 7 0.91 16.00 -26.30
C VAL A 7 0.18 16.20 -24.98
N SER A 8 -1.15 16.10 -25.05
CA SER A 8 -2.01 15.93 -23.90
C SER A 8 -1.46 14.74 -23.12
N PRO A 9 -1.15 14.86 -21.82
CA PRO A 9 -0.79 13.71 -21.03
C PRO A 9 -2.03 12.84 -20.89
N SER A 10 -2.22 11.90 -21.82
CA SER A 10 -3.11 10.74 -21.67
C SER A 10 -2.52 9.76 -20.65
N GLY A 11 -2.03 10.28 -19.53
CA GLY A 11 -1.62 9.48 -18.39
C GLY A 11 -2.88 9.07 -17.64
N GLY A 12 -3.32 7.84 -17.86
CA GLY A 12 -4.40 7.24 -17.08
C GLY A 12 -4.17 7.36 -15.56
N PRO A 13 -5.22 7.22 -14.75
CA PRO A 13 -5.13 7.40 -13.30
C PRO A 13 -3.99 6.61 -12.65
N LEU A 14 -3.03 7.30 -12.03
CA LEU A 14 -1.88 6.70 -11.33
C LEU A 14 -2.29 6.07 -9.99
N ARG A 15 -2.20 4.75 -9.85
CA ARG A 15 -2.44 4.02 -8.60
C ARG A 15 -1.14 3.74 -7.87
N LEU A 16 -1.03 4.15 -6.61
CA LEU A 16 0.05 3.70 -5.72
C LEU A 16 -0.10 2.20 -5.44
N LEU A 17 0.98 1.43 -5.62
CA LEU A 17 1.02 -0.01 -5.36
C LEU A 17 1.41 -0.30 -3.90
N PRO A 18 0.91 -1.40 -3.31
CA PRO A 18 1.16 -1.74 -1.91
C PRO A 18 2.57 -2.30 -1.65
N TRP A 19 3.34 -2.57 -2.71
CA TRP A 19 4.74 -2.94 -2.65
C TRP A 19 5.65 -1.81 -3.09
N VAL A 20 6.89 -1.83 -2.60
CA VAL A 20 7.95 -0.93 -3.06
C VAL A 20 8.56 -1.43 -4.37
N GLY A 21 9.04 -0.50 -5.18
CA GLY A 21 9.86 -0.79 -6.34
C GLY A 21 11.31 -1.05 -5.98
N ALA A 22 12.15 -1.08 -7.01
CA ALA A 22 13.60 -1.10 -6.83
C ALA A 22 14.05 0.01 -5.88
N GLU A 23 15.03 -0.29 -5.02
CA GLU A 23 15.61 0.65 -4.07
C GLU A 23 14.62 1.21 -3.02
N GLY A 24 13.49 0.54 -2.79
CA GLY A 24 12.51 0.95 -1.77
C GLY A 24 11.65 2.15 -2.18
N LYS A 25 11.69 2.56 -3.44
CA LYS A 25 10.92 3.70 -3.95
C LYS A 25 9.43 3.34 -4.11
N PRO A 26 8.49 4.29 -3.90
CA PRO A 26 7.08 4.06 -4.18
C PRO A 26 6.85 3.66 -5.65
N CYS A 27 6.02 2.64 -5.87
CA CYS A 27 5.67 2.16 -7.20
C CYS A 27 4.27 2.62 -7.61
N TYR A 28 4.13 3.06 -8.86
CA TYR A 28 2.85 3.51 -9.40
C TYR A 28 2.46 2.71 -10.64
N LEU A 29 1.18 2.40 -10.75
CA LEU A 29 0.55 1.80 -11.92
C LEU A 29 -0.26 2.89 -12.63
N ILE A 30 -0.02 3.11 -13.93
CA ILE A 30 -0.99 3.82 -14.78
C ILE A 30 -2.11 2.82 -15.05
N ALA A 31 -3.27 3.03 -14.44
CA ALA A 31 -4.42 2.16 -14.59
C ALA A 31 -5.46 2.82 -15.49
N ASP A 32 -6.12 2.02 -16.32
CA ASP A 32 -7.40 2.39 -16.93
C ASP A 32 -8.52 2.05 -15.92
N ASP A 33 -9.70 2.68 -16.05
CA ASP A 33 -10.78 2.60 -15.06
C ASP A 33 -11.29 1.16 -14.77
N ASP A 34 -11.02 0.19 -15.66
CA ASP A 34 -11.59 -1.17 -15.62
C ASP A 34 -10.85 -2.19 -14.73
N GLY A 35 -9.87 -1.78 -13.90
CA GLY A 35 -9.31 -2.67 -12.87
C GLY A 35 -8.55 -3.88 -13.45
N GLY A 36 -7.45 -3.62 -14.17
CA GLY A 36 -6.60 -4.63 -14.79
C GLY A 36 -5.93 -5.64 -13.84
N PRO A 37 -5.22 -6.66 -14.36
CA PRO A 37 -4.61 -7.72 -13.56
C PRO A 37 -3.71 -7.23 -12.42
N VAL A 38 -2.94 -6.16 -12.64
CA VAL A 38 -2.08 -5.56 -11.62
C VAL A 38 -2.89 -4.86 -10.52
N SER A 39 -4.02 -4.24 -10.86
CA SER A 39 -4.94 -3.66 -9.88
C SER A 39 -5.51 -4.74 -8.96
N ARG A 40 -5.93 -5.89 -9.50
CA ARG A 40 -6.41 -7.02 -8.69
C ARG A 40 -5.31 -7.62 -7.82
N LEU A 41 -4.07 -7.71 -8.34
CA LEU A 41 -2.93 -8.13 -7.54
C LEU A 41 -2.69 -7.15 -6.39
N ALA A 42 -2.75 -5.85 -6.65
CA ALA A 42 -2.65 -4.83 -5.62
C ALA A 42 -3.74 -4.97 -4.56
N ASP A 43 -5.00 -5.20 -4.95
CA ASP A 43 -6.09 -5.42 -4.00
C ASP A 43 -5.86 -6.66 -3.13
N ALA A 44 -5.39 -7.77 -3.73
CA ALA A 44 -5.05 -8.98 -3.00
C ALA A 44 -3.88 -8.75 -2.01
N THR A 45 -2.82 -8.07 -2.45
CA THR A 45 -1.67 -7.76 -1.58
C THR A 45 -2.07 -6.83 -0.43
N GLU A 46 -2.88 -5.79 -0.69
CA GLU A 46 -3.44 -4.92 0.35
C GLU A 46 -4.20 -5.75 1.40
N SER A 47 -5.01 -6.72 0.96
CA SER A 47 -5.76 -7.60 1.87
C SER A 47 -4.84 -8.51 2.70
N ILE A 48 -3.81 -9.08 2.08
CA ILE A 48 -2.85 -9.96 2.76
C ILE A 48 -2.05 -9.17 3.81
N GLN A 49 -1.53 -7.99 3.48
CA GLN A 49 -0.79 -7.14 4.41
C GLN A 49 -1.63 -6.76 5.63
N LEU A 50 -2.89 -6.37 5.42
CA LEU A 50 -3.80 -6.04 6.52
C LEU A 50 -4.13 -7.28 7.37
N GLY A 51 -4.31 -8.45 6.76
CA GLY A 51 -4.51 -9.72 7.48
C GLY A 51 -3.33 -10.08 8.36
N MET A 52 -2.11 -10.06 7.80
CA MET A 52 -0.88 -10.32 8.56
C MET A 52 -0.69 -9.32 9.72
N GLY A 53 -0.96 -8.03 9.47
CA GLY A 53 -0.90 -7.01 10.51
C GLY A 53 -1.90 -7.24 11.64
N ALA A 54 -3.12 -7.70 11.31
CA ALA A 54 -4.13 -8.04 12.30
C ALA A 54 -3.72 -9.25 13.16
N GLU A 55 -3.19 -10.31 12.54
CA GLU A 55 -2.68 -11.49 13.25
C GLU A 55 -1.51 -11.15 14.16
N LEU A 56 -0.54 -10.36 13.65
CA LEU A 56 0.58 -9.88 14.44
C LEU A 56 0.12 -9.06 15.65
N LEU A 57 -0.88 -8.18 15.48
CA LEU A 57 -1.40 -7.36 16.57
C LEU A 57 -2.06 -8.22 17.66
N VAL A 58 -2.78 -9.28 17.28
CA VAL A 58 -3.35 -10.25 18.24
C VAL A 58 -2.23 -10.92 19.02
N HIS A 59 -1.20 -11.41 18.33
CA HIS A 59 -0.06 -12.06 18.97
C HIS A 59 0.70 -11.10 19.91
N ALA A 60 0.97 -9.87 19.45
CA ALA A 60 1.64 -8.83 20.22
C ALA A 60 0.91 -8.55 21.55
N ARG A 61 -0.43 -8.43 21.51
CA ARG A 61 -1.25 -8.20 22.71
C ARG A 61 -1.17 -9.34 23.71
N ALA A 62 -1.01 -10.57 23.24
CA ALA A 62 -0.88 -11.73 24.10
C ALA A 62 0.48 -11.80 24.82
N ILE A 63 1.56 -11.41 24.15
CA ILE A 63 2.93 -11.55 24.68
C ILE A 63 3.40 -10.33 25.47
N LEU A 64 2.95 -9.11 25.13
CA LEU A 64 3.40 -7.86 25.75
C LEU A 64 3.37 -7.83 27.28
N PRO A 65 2.38 -8.42 27.99
CA PRO A 65 2.36 -8.43 29.46
C PRO A 65 3.56 -9.14 30.10
N GLU A 66 4.08 -10.18 29.47
CA GLU A 66 5.14 -11.06 30.00
C GLU A 66 6.37 -11.11 29.08
N ALA A 67 6.50 -10.15 28.17
CA ALA A 67 7.50 -10.19 27.11
C ALA A 67 8.92 -10.07 27.66
N PRO A 68 9.82 -11.04 27.38
CA PRO A 68 11.24 -10.91 27.70
C PRO A 68 11.84 -9.71 26.98
N HIS A 69 12.80 -9.01 27.62
CA HIS A 69 13.45 -7.83 27.03
C HIS A 69 14.04 -8.06 25.63
N GLY A 70 14.48 -9.28 25.33
CA GLY A 70 15.01 -9.66 24.01
C GLY A 70 13.96 -9.69 22.90
N GLU A 71 12.70 -10.01 23.23
CA GLU A 71 11.62 -10.16 22.25
C GLU A 71 10.93 -8.83 21.93
N LEU A 72 10.97 -7.87 22.86
CA LEU A 72 10.36 -6.55 22.69
C LEU A 72 10.91 -5.79 21.48
N ARG A 73 12.23 -5.87 21.23
CA ARG A 73 12.85 -5.23 20.07
C ARG A 73 12.33 -5.82 18.76
N PHE A 74 12.35 -7.15 18.66
CA PHE A 74 11.86 -7.85 17.48
C PHE A 74 10.36 -7.56 17.25
N LEU A 75 9.55 -7.61 18.31
CA LEU A 75 8.12 -7.29 18.23
C LEU A 75 7.89 -5.85 17.76
N ALA A 76 8.64 -4.89 18.29
CA ALA A 76 8.54 -3.48 17.87
C ALA A 76 8.93 -3.29 16.40
N GLU A 77 9.97 -3.98 15.92
CA GLU A 77 10.36 -3.98 14.50
C GLU A 77 9.24 -4.54 13.62
N ARG A 78 8.67 -5.70 13.96
CA ARG A 78 7.55 -6.31 13.21
C ARG A 78 6.30 -5.41 13.21
N LEU A 79 5.95 -4.82 14.36
CA LEU A 79 4.80 -3.91 14.46
C LEU A 79 5.01 -2.63 13.64
N SER A 80 6.25 -2.12 13.60
CA SER A 80 6.59 -0.94 12.80
C SER A 80 6.46 -1.21 11.30
N GLU A 81 6.89 -2.40 10.85
CA GLU A 81 6.70 -2.84 9.45
C GLU A 81 5.21 -2.96 9.10
N ALA A 82 4.43 -3.65 9.93
CA ALA A 82 3.00 -3.82 9.70
C ALA A 82 2.23 -2.47 9.69
N LEU A 83 2.64 -1.52 10.53
CA LEU A 83 2.09 -0.17 10.53
C LEU A 83 2.45 0.58 9.24
N GLY A 84 3.69 0.46 8.76
CA GLY A 84 4.13 1.05 7.49
C GLY A 84 3.32 0.53 6.31
N ASP A 85 3.06 -0.78 6.27
CA ASP A 85 2.19 -1.40 5.27
C ASP A 85 0.77 -0.85 5.35
N ALA A 86 0.17 -0.83 6.54
CA ALA A 86 -1.19 -0.32 6.74
C ALA A 86 -1.35 1.15 6.29
N LEU A 87 -0.37 2.01 6.59
CA LEU A 87 -0.37 3.40 6.16
C LEU A 87 -0.31 3.52 4.63
N ARG A 88 0.51 2.70 3.96
CA ARG A 88 0.58 2.67 2.49
C ARG A 88 -0.73 2.20 1.86
N VAL A 89 -1.36 1.16 2.42
CA VAL A 89 -2.69 0.71 1.97
C VAL A 89 -3.73 1.83 2.13
N ALA A 90 -3.73 2.52 3.27
CA ALA A 90 -4.63 3.64 3.53
C ALA A 90 -4.42 4.80 2.55
N GLU A 91 -3.17 5.16 2.24
CA GLU A 91 -2.84 6.18 1.25
C GLU A 91 -3.33 5.79 -0.14
N SER A 92 -3.01 4.56 -0.59
CA SER A 92 -3.44 4.07 -1.90
C SER A 92 -4.97 4.09 -2.05
N ARG A 93 -5.70 3.57 -1.05
CA ARG A 93 -7.18 3.58 -1.03
C ARG A 93 -7.72 5.01 -0.99
N GLY A 94 -7.12 5.90 -0.20
CA GLY A 94 -7.53 7.29 -0.08
C GLY A 94 -7.37 8.07 -1.38
N GLN A 95 -6.30 7.83 -2.14
CA GLN A 95 -6.11 8.43 -3.47
C GLN A 95 -7.17 7.94 -4.46
N ARG A 96 -7.53 6.65 -4.43
CA ARG A 96 -8.61 6.08 -5.26
C ARG A 96 -9.98 6.67 -4.91
N LEU A 97 -10.30 6.79 -3.61
CA LEU A 97 -11.56 7.38 -3.14
C LEU A 97 -11.73 8.84 -3.56
N LYS A 98 -10.69 9.67 -3.43
CA LYS A 98 -10.74 11.08 -3.87
C LYS A 98 -11.07 11.19 -5.35
N ARG A 99 -10.57 10.28 -6.18
CA ARG A 99 -10.84 10.25 -7.62
C ARG A 99 -12.27 9.85 -7.97
N HIS A 100 -12.87 8.92 -7.23
CA HIS A 100 -14.28 8.56 -7.44
C HIS A 100 -15.27 9.65 -7.00
N LEU A 101 -14.83 10.60 -6.17
CA LEU A 101 -15.65 11.69 -5.64
C LEU A 101 -15.43 13.05 -6.34
N SER A 102 -14.46 13.14 -7.25
CA SER A 102 -14.14 14.35 -8.02
C SER A 102 -14.78 14.30 -9.41
#